data_AF-A0A1G5HDP7-F1
#
_entry.id   AF-A0A1G5HDP7-F1
#
_cell.length_a   1.000
_cell.length_b   1.000
_cell.length_c   1.000
_cell.angle_alpha   90.00
_cell.angle_beta   90.00
_cell.angle_gamma   90.00
#
_symmetry.space_group_name_H-M   'P 1'
#
loop_
_entity.id
_entity.type
_entity.pdbx_description
1 polymer ?
#
loop_
_entity_poly.entity_id
_entity_poly.type
_entity_poly.pdbx_seq_one_letter_code
_entity_poly.pdbx_strand_id
1 'polypeptide(L)'
;MFDGDAVGVEPRTALNVAASAVREQEYTLDFDCIPRDATITLSLSPAAGEDDPPVTLKGPITVTQGCGAPGRITGITVSRMVGIQITAVTDGVDQAWAVLRATDATD
;
A
#
# COMPACT_ATOMS: atom_id res chain seq x y z
N MET A 1 4.92 -23.40 -10.78
CA MET A 1 3.77 -23.47 -9.87
C MET A 1 4.00 -22.34 -8.88
N PHE A 2 3.43 -21.16 -9.17
CA PHE A 2 3.47 -20.02 -8.26
C PHE A 2 2.23 -20.16 -7.37
N ASP A 3 2.47 -20.46 -6.10
CA ASP A 3 1.47 -20.58 -5.06
C ASP A 3 1.40 -19.21 -4.37
N GLY A 4 0.39 -18.41 -4.72
CA GLY A 4 0.24 -17.03 -4.28
C GLY A 4 -0.30 -16.16 -5.42
N ASP A 5 -1.55 -15.73 -5.27
CA ASP A 5 -2.36 -14.93 -6.20
C ASP A 5 -1.56 -13.90 -7.02
N ALA A 6 -1.13 -14.31 -8.23
CA ALA A 6 -0.67 -13.39 -9.25
C ALA A 6 -1.91 -12.87 -10.00
N VAL A 7 -2.46 -11.75 -9.53
CA VAL A 7 -3.57 -11.08 -10.21
C VAL A 7 -2.98 -10.26 -11.37
N GLY A 8 -3.26 -10.67 -12.61
CA GLY A 8 -3.04 -9.83 -13.79
C GLY A 8 -3.94 -8.60 -13.69
N VAL A 9 -3.35 -7.42 -13.62
CA VAL A 9 -4.07 -6.19 -13.30
C VAL A 9 -4.56 -5.51 -14.58
N GLU A 10 -5.88 -5.58 -14.83
CA GLU A 10 -6.55 -4.56 -15.64
C GLU A 10 -6.41 -3.19 -14.95
N PRO A 11 -6.40 -2.05 -15.68
CA PRO A 11 -5.94 -0.73 -15.21
C PRO A 11 -6.77 -0.06 -14.10
N ARG A 12 -7.58 -0.81 -13.35
CA ARG A 12 -8.28 -0.38 -12.13
C ARG A 12 -8.32 -1.49 -11.09
N THR A 13 -7.16 -1.99 -10.67
CA THR A 13 -7.13 -2.98 -9.59
C THR A 13 -6.89 -2.25 -8.27
N ALA A 14 -7.98 -1.93 -7.56
CA ALA A 14 -7.89 -1.56 -6.15
C ALA A 14 -7.36 -2.79 -5.38
N LEU A 15 -6.12 -2.73 -4.91
CA LEU A 15 -5.51 -3.80 -4.15
C LEU A 15 -5.95 -3.69 -2.68
N ASN A 16 -7.10 -4.29 -2.37
CA ASN A 16 -7.64 -4.31 -1.01
C ASN A 16 -6.88 -5.31 -0.12
N VAL A 17 -5.67 -4.95 0.31
CA VAL A 17 -4.97 -5.68 1.38
C VAL A 17 -5.42 -5.08 2.71
N ALA A 18 -6.46 -5.67 3.30
CA ALA A 18 -6.91 -5.32 4.64
C ALA A 18 -5.85 -5.79 5.65
N ALA A 19 -4.93 -4.91 6.01
CA ALA A 19 -4.08 -5.09 7.18
C ALA A 19 -4.77 -4.42 8.37
N SER A 20 -4.94 -5.15 9.49
CA SER A 20 -5.31 -4.54 10.77
C SER A 20 -4.12 -3.73 11.27
N ALA A 21 -4.18 -2.41 11.07
CA ALA A 21 -3.18 -1.50 11.59
C ALA A 21 -3.44 -1.26 13.08
N VAL A 22 -2.41 -1.31 13.92
CA VAL A 22 -2.50 -1.06 15.36
C VAL A 22 -2.10 0.39 15.63
N ARG A 23 -2.76 1.02 16.62
CA ARG A 23 -2.44 2.39 17.04
C ARG A 23 -0.95 2.54 17.36
N GLU A 24 -0.35 3.67 16.95
CA GLU A 24 1.03 4.07 17.28
C GLU A 24 2.12 3.10 16.79
N GLN A 25 1.74 2.05 16.05
CA GLN A 25 2.67 1.19 15.32
C GLN A 25 3.09 1.90 14.03
N GLU A 26 4.39 1.85 13.75
CA GLU A 26 4.92 2.28 12.46
C GLU A 26 4.76 1.15 11.43
N TYR A 27 4.40 1.52 10.21
CA TYR A 27 4.23 0.66 9.06
C TYR A 27 5.17 1.06 7.93
N THR A 28 5.62 0.04 7.21
CA THR A 28 6.38 0.14 5.96
C THR A 28 5.53 -0.37 4.81
N LEU A 29 5.45 0.41 3.74
CA LEU A 29 4.85 0.04 2.46
C LEU A 29 5.98 -0.30 1.47
N ASP A 30 6.07 -1.58 1.10
CA ASP A 30 6.94 -2.05 0.03
C ASP A 30 6.09 -2.25 -1.24
N PHE A 31 6.63 -1.90 -2.40
CA PHE A 31 5.95 -2.09 -3.68
C PHE A 31 6.92 -2.26 -4.84
N ASP A 32 6.45 -2.88 -5.92
CA ASP A 32 7.17 -2.91 -7.20
C ASP A 32 6.16 -2.94 -8.36
N CYS A 33 6.63 -2.55 -9.54
CA CYS A 33 5.83 -2.58 -10.75
C CYS A 33 6.67 -2.81 -12.01
N ILE A 34 6.01 -3.27 -13.07
CA ILE A 34 6.59 -3.65 -14.36
C ILE A 34 5.62 -3.17 -15.46
N PRO A 35 6.11 -2.64 -16.60
CA PRO A 35 7.51 -2.48 -17.02
C PRO A 35 8.25 -1.35 -16.29
N ARG A 36 9.59 -1.35 -16.36
CA ARG A 36 10.47 -0.48 -15.55
C ARG A 36 10.40 1.02 -15.93
N ASP A 37 9.81 1.33 -17.07
CA ASP A 37 9.52 2.68 -17.56
C ASP A 37 8.11 3.18 -17.21
N ALA A 38 7.26 2.33 -16.62
CA ALA A 38 5.93 2.70 -16.17
C ALA A 38 5.96 3.53 -14.87
N THR A 39 4.81 4.08 -14.50
CA THR A 39 4.62 4.84 -13.26
C THR A 39 3.45 4.30 -12.45
N ILE A 40 3.64 4.19 -11.13
CA ILE A 40 2.61 3.82 -10.18
C ILE A 40 2.38 4.92 -9.16
N THR A 41 1.12 5.18 -8.84
CA THR A 41 0.70 6.01 -7.71
C THR A 41 -0.04 5.14 -6.71
N LEU A 42 0.43 5.12 -5.46
CA LEU A 42 -0.20 4.40 -4.36
C LEU A 42 -0.76 5.38 -3.35
N SER A 43 -1.98 5.12 -2.88
CA SER A 43 -2.66 5.89 -1.84
C SER A 43 -3.16 4.96 -0.75
N LEU A 44 -2.96 5.35 0.51
CA LEU A 44 -3.42 4.65 1.70
C LEU A 44 -4.61 5.39 2.29
N SER A 45 -5.68 4.64 2.59
CA SER A 45 -6.86 5.16 3.26
C SER A 45 -7.37 4.16 4.30
N PRO A 46 -8.19 4.58 5.27
CA PRO A 46 -8.98 3.65 6.06
C PRO A 46 -9.84 2.79 5.13
N ALA A 47 -10.11 1.55 5.53
CA ALA A 47 -11.06 0.70 4.83
C ALA A 47 -12.48 1.26 4.97
N ALA A 48 -13.32 1.03 3.97
CA ALA A 48 -14.68 1.53 3.95
C ALA A 48 -15.47 1.12 5.21
N GLY A 49 -16.07 2.09 5.89
CA GLY A 49 -16.86 1.87 7.12
C GLY A 49 -16.07 2.04 8.42
N GLU A 50 -14.76 2.27 8.35
CA GLU A 50 -13.91 2.49 9.52
C GLU A 50 -13.68 3.99 9.84
N ASP A 51 -14.37 4.91 9.15
CA ASP A 51 -14.19 6.35 9.32
C ASP A 51 -14.89 6.94 10.57
N ASP A 52 -15.67 6.15 11.31
CA ASP A 52 -16.31 6.56 12.57
C ASP A 52 -15.86 5.68 13.74
N PRO A 53 -15.22 6.26 14.79
CA PRO A 53 -14.71 7.63 14.87
C PRO A 53 -13.59 7.91 13.84
N PRO A 54 -13.35 9.19 13.47
CA PRO A 54 -12.40 9.55 12.42
C PRO A 54 -11.01 8.94 12.65
N VAL A 55 -10.52 8.24 11.63
CA VAL A 55 -9.17 7.66 11.60
C VAL A 55 -8.24 8.67 10.95
N THR A 56 -7.07 8.87 11.54
CA THR A 56 -6.02 9.70 10.94
C THR A 56 -4.83 8.80 10.63
N LEU A 57 -4.50 8.70 9.35
CA LEU A 57 -3.20 8.21 8.92
C LEU A 57 -2.20 9.36 8.92
N LYS A 58 -0.97 9.10 9.38
CA LYS A 58 0.15 10.03 9.29
C LYS A 58 1.29 9.42 8.50
N GLY A 59 2.11 10.29 7.91
CA GLY A 59 3.24 9.91 7.07
C GLY A 59 2.94 10.02 5.57
N PRO A 60 3.79 9.42 4.74
CA PRO A 60 3.64 9.39 3.28
C PRO A 60 2.50 8.44 2.85
N ILE A 61 1.26 8.93 2.95
CA ILE A 61 0.04 8.18 2.60
C ILE A 61 -0.32 8.22 1.11
N THR A 62 0.34 9.07 0.33
CA THR A 62 0.26 9.08 -1.14
C THR A 62 1.68 9.16 -1.69
N VAL A 63 2.03 8.25 -2.59
CA VAL A 63 3.34 8.19 -3.24
C VAL A 63 3.18 7.94 -4.73
N THR A 64 3.96 8.65 -5.54
CA THR A 64 4.09 8.39 -6.97
C THR A 64 5.54 8.06 -7.25
N GLN A 65 5.80 6.91 -7.88
CA GLN A 65 7.15 6.46 -8.21
C GLN A 65 7.17 5.77 -9.56
N GLY A 66 8.26 5.94 -10.31
CA GLY A 66 8.53 5.16 -11.50
C GLY A 66 8.93 3.73 -11.15
N CYS A 67 8.58 2.79 -12.02
CA CYS A 67 8.83 1.36 -11.83
C CYS A 67 10.30 0.95 -12.01
N GLY A 68 11.23 1.90 -12.18
CA GLY A 68 12.65 1.64 -12.45
C GLY A 68 13.37 0.86 -11.35
N ALA A 69 12.84 0.85 -10.12
CA ALA A 69 13.30 0.05 -8.99
C ALA A 69 12.15 -0.17 -8.00
N PRO A 70 12.24 -1.21 -7.14
CA PRO A 70 11.32 -1.39 -6.03
C PRO A 70 11.25 -0.15 -5.13
N GLY A 71 10.05 0.17 -4.67
CA GLY A 71 9.77 1.25 -3.75
C GLY A 71 9.62 0.77 -2.31
N ARG A 72 10.11 1.59 -1.36
CA ARG A 72 9.92 1.40 0.07
C ARG A 72 9.60 2.73 0.73
N ILE A 73 8.54 2.74 1.51
CA ILE A 73 8.05 3.92 2.22
C ILE A 73 7.84 3.57 3.69
N THR A 74 8.46 4.33 4.59
CA THR A 74 8.39 4.11 6.05
C THR A 74 7.69 5.29 6.74
N GLY A 75 7.46 5.17 8.05
CA GLY A 75 6.88 6.27 8.85
C GLY A 75 5.36 6.40 8.74
N ILE A 76 4.67 5.36 8.26
CA ILE A 76 3.20 5.35 8.21
C ILE A 76 2.66 4.95 9.57
N THR A 77 1.77 5.74 10.16
CA THR A 77 1.14 5.41 11.46
C THR A 77 -0.35 5.67 11.42
N VAL A 78 -1.10 4.97 12.29
CA VAL A 78 -2.55 5.13 12.42
C VAL A 78 -2.92 5.60 13.84
N SER A 79 -3.93 6.46 13.93
CA SER A 79 -4.41 7.00 15.22
C SER A 79 -5.15 5.98 16.08
N ARG A 80 -5.70 4.93 15.46
CA ARG A 80 -6.43 3.84 16.14
C ARG A 80 -6.34 2.55 15.35
N MET A 81 -6.76 1.45 15.98
CA MET A 81 -6.86 0.17 15.28
C MET A 81 -7.91 0.27 14.17
N VAL A 82 -7.50 -0.08 12.94
CA VAL A 82 -8.29 0.13 11.73
C VAL A 82 -7.86 -0.82 10.61
N GLY A 83 -8.78 -1.21 9.74
CA GLY A 83 -8.42 -1.75 8.43
C GLY A 83 -7.84 -0.66 7.52
N ILE A 84 -6.73 -0.94 6.82
CA ILE A 84 -6.17 -0.05 5.79
C ILE A 84 -6.44 -0.60 4.39
N GLN A 85 -6.76 0.28 3.46
CA GLN A 85 -6.91 0.00 2.04
C GLN A 85 -5.78 0.66 1.25
N ILE A 86 -5.20 -0.09 0.31
CA ILE A 86 -4.18 0.39 -0.62
C ILE A 86 -4.84 0.58 -1.99
N THR A 87 -4.85 1.80 -2.49
CA THR A 87 -5.34 2.11 -3.84
C THR A 87 -4.16 2.33 -4.75
N ALA A 88 -4.09 1.59 -5.85
CA ALA A 88 -3.08 1.79 -6.89
C ALA A 88 -3.72 2.41 -8.13
N VAL A 89 -3.09 3.47 -8.63
CA VAL A 89 -3.35 4.04 -9.96
C VAL A 89 -2.10 3.82 -10.79
N THR A 90 -2.28 3.10 -11.89
CA THR A 90 -1.18 2.65 -12.74
C THR A 90 -1.31 3.24 -14.14
N ASP A 91 -0.21 3.74 -14.68
CA ASP A 91 -0.12 4.16 -16.08
C ASP A 91 0.98 3.38 -16.80
N GLY A 92 0.59 2.66 -17.85
CA GLY A 92 1.49 1.77 -18.60
C GLY A 92 2.04 0.57 -17.81
N VAL A 93 1.45 0.21 -16.66
CA VAL A 93 1.89 -0.92 -15.82
C VAL A 93 1.14 -2.19 -16.23
N ASP A 94 1.88 -3.26 -16.48
CA ASP A 94 1.35 -4.60 -16.74
C ASP A 94 1.15 -5.41 -15.45
N GLN A 95 2.04 -5.20 -14.47
CA GLN A 95 2.01 -5.88 -13.18
C GLN A 95 2.49 -4.96 -12.07
N ALA A 96 1.79 -4.98 -10.94
CA ALA A 96 2.22 -4.31 -9.72
C ALA A 96 1.87 -5.14 -8.48
N TRP A 97 2.63 -4.94 -7.42
CA TRP A 97 2.29 -5.40 -6.09
C TRP A 97 2.62 -4.33 -5.06
N ALA A 98 1.86 -4.28 -3.97
CA ALA A 98 2.13 -3.44 -2.83
C ALA A 98 1.76 -4.19 -1.54
N VAL A 99 2.61 -4.10 -0.52
CA VAL A 99 2.40 -4.76 0.76
C VAL A 99 2.71 -3.78 1.89
N LEU A 100 1.73 -3.58 2.76
CA LEU A 100 1.89 -2.84 4.01
C LEU A 100 2.23 -3.82 5.13
N ARG A 101 3.31 -3.57 5.86
CA ARG A 101 3.76 -4.40 7.00
C ARG A 101 4.05 -3.50 8.19
N ALA A 102 3.85 -4.00 9.40
CA ALA A 102 4.41 -3.34 10.57
C ALA A 102 5.92 -3.24 10.37
N THR A 103 6.50 -2.05 10.54
CA THR A 103 7.94 -1.90 10.65
C THR A 103 8.34 -2.72 11.87
N ASP A 104 9.15 -3.76 11.65
CA ASP A 104 9.69 -4.56 12.74
C ASP A 104 10.42 -3.60 13.69
N ALA A 105 9.93 -3.49 14.92
CA ALA A 105 10.69 -2.86 15.97
C ALA A 105 11.86 -3.81 16.25
N THR A 106 12.97 -3.61 15.53
CA THR A 106 14.21 -4.29 15.85
C THR A 106 14.59 -3.84 17.26
N ASP A 107 14.35 -4.70 18.24
CA ASP A 107 14.84 -4.59 19.62
C ASP A 107 16.37 -4.54 19.66
#